data_AF-J5I7R7-F1
#
_entry.id   AF-J5I7R7-F1
#
_cell.length_a   1.000
_cell.length_b   1.000
_cell.length_c   1.000
_cell.angle_alpha   90.00
_cell.angle_beta   90.00
_cell.angle_gamma   90.00
#
_symmetry.space_group_name_H-M   'P 1'
#
loop_
_entity.id
_entity.type
_entity.pdbx_description
1 polymer ?
#
loop_
_entity_poly.entity_id
_entity_poly.type
_entity_poly.pdbx_seq_one_letter_code
_entity_poly.pdbx_strand_id
1 'polypeptide(L)' 'MFSKTDFWIGLAVGAVAGIFGYRFMQERSQQLAALESGQAELSVAELQRQKEELEDLIAAQSALDK' A
#
# COMPACT_ATOMS: atom_id res chain seq x y z
N MET A 1 -15.02 -14.21 -40.76
CA MET A 1 -13.70 -14.04 -41.41
C MET A 1 -13.10 -12.78 -40.83
N PHE A 2 -11.99 -12.87 -40.09
CA PHE A 2 -11.37 -11.71 -39.45
C PHE A 2 -10.63 -10.91 -40.53
N SER A 3 -11.11 -9.71 -40.82
CA SER A 3 -10.55 -8.88 -41.87
C SER A 3 -9.39 -8.04 -41.35
N LYS A 4 -8.50 -7.61 -42.24
CA LYS A 4 -7.37 -6.73 -41.88
C LYS A 4 -7.86 -5.44 -41.20
N THR A 5 -9.05 -4.97 -41.56
CA THR A 5 -9.73 -3.83 -40.93
C THR A 5 -10.10 -4.11 -39.48
N ASP A 6 -10.63 -5.30 -39.18
CA ASP A 6 -11.02 -5.70 -37.82
C ASP A 6 -9.80 -5.77 -36.89
N PHE A 7 -8.65 -6.17 -37.43
CA PHE A 7 -7.37 -6.14 -36.71
C PHE A 7 -6.98 -4.72 -36.28
N TRP A 8 -7.02 -3.75 -37.20
CA TRP A 8 -6.65 -2.37 -36.90
C TRP A 8 -7.63 -1.68 -35.94
N ILE A 9 -8.92 -2.01 -36.05
CA ILE A 9 -9.94 -1.54 -35.10
C ILE A 9 -9.65 -2.12 -33.72
N GLY A 10 -9.42 -3.43 -33.63
CA GLY A 10 -9.06 -4.09 -32.37
C GLY A 10 -7.79 -3.52 -31.75
N LEU A 11 -6.76 -3.22 -32.56
CA LEU A 11 -5.52 -2.61 -32.10
C LEU A 11 -5.74 -1.19 -31.55
N ALA A 12 -6.53 -0.36 -32.24
CA ALA A 12 -6.83 1.00 -31.81
C ALA A 12 -7.61 1.01 -30.48
N VAL A 13 -8.64 0.15 -30.37
CA VAL A 13 -9.42 0.00 -29.13
C VAL A 13 -8.55 -0.53 -28.00
N GLY A 14 -7.70 -1.53 -28.27
CA GLY A 14 -6.76 -2.08 -27.29
C GLY A 14 -5.75 -1.05 -26.78
N ALA A 15 -5.23 -0.19 -27.66
CA ALA A 15 -4.31 0.88 -27.27
C ALA A 15 -4.97 1.90 -26.33
N VAL A 16 -6.20 2.35 -26.66
CA VAL A 16 -6.94 3.30 -25.81
C VAL A 16 -7.29 2.65 -24.47
N ALA A 17 -7.82 1.42 -24.48
CA ALA A 17 -8.14 0.69 -23.26
C ALA A 17 -6.89 0.43 -22.39
N GLY A 18 -5.73 0.17 -23.00
CA GLY A 18 -4.46 0.00 -22.31
C GLY A 18 -3.98 1.28 -21.61
N ILE A 19 -4.02 2.42 -22.29
CA ILE A 19 -3.61 3.71 -21.70
C ILE A 19 -4.52 4.09 -20.52
N PHE A 20 -5.84 3.99 -20.71
CA PHE A 20 -6.81 4.28 -19.66
C PHE A 20 -6.74 3.28 -18.51
N GLY A 21 -6.61 1.98 -18.81
CA GLY A 21 -6.46 0.93 -17.81
C GLY A 21 -5.18 1.08 -16.99
N TYR A 22 -4.07 1.45 -17.64
CA TYR A 22 -2.80 1.69 -16.95
C TYR A 22 -2.89 2.89 -16.00
N ARG A 23 -3.46 4.02 -16.45
CA ARG A 23 -3.67 5.19 -15.59
C ARG A 23 -4.59 4.89 -14.41
N PHE A 24 -5.70 4.22 -14.67
CA PHE A 24 -6.66 3.83 -13.64
C PHE A 24 -6.04 2.86 -12.61
N MET A 25 -5.28 1.87 -13.06
CA MET A 25 -4.60 0.93 -12.17
C MET A 25 -3.48 1.60 -11.38
N GLN A 26 -2.74 2.54 -12.00
CA GLN A 26 -1.70 3.32 -11.34
C GLN A 26 -2.27 4.17 -10.19
N GLU A 27 -3.40 4.83 -10.39
CA GLU A 27 -4.09 5.60 -9.35
C GLU A 27 -4.57 4.69 -8.22
N ARG A 28 -5.10 3.50 -8.56
CA ARG A 28 -5.56 2.54 -7.55
C ARG A 28 -4.41 1.91 -6.77
N SER A 29 -3.29 1.60 -7.42
CA SER A 29 -2.10 1.06 -6.77
C SER A 29 -1.45 2.09 -5.85
N GLN A 30 -1.45 3.38 -6.25
CA GLN A 30 -0.95 4.45 -5.39
C GLN A 30 -1.83 4.65 -4.15
N GLN A 31 -3.15 4.60 -4.31
CA GLN A 31 -4.08 4.67 -3.18
C GLN A 31 -3.91 3.47 -2.22
N LEU A 32 -3.77 2.25 -2.75
CA LEU A 32 -3.50 1.07 -1.93
C LEU A 32 -2.14 1.15 -1.23
N ALA A 33 -1.09 1.58 -1.94
CA ALA A 33 0.23 1.76 -1.34
C ALA A 33 0.23 2.84 -0.24
N ALA A 34 -0.52 3.92 -0.42
CA ALA A 34 -0.67 4.97 0.60
C ALA A 34 -1.46 4.49 1.83
N LEU A 35 -2.48 3.64 1.62
CA LEU A 35 -3.22 3.00 2.71
C LEU A 35 -2.36 1.99 3.47
N GLU A 36 -1.57 1.20 2.75
CA GLU A 36 -0.67 0.19 3.32
C GLU A 36 0.48 0.85 4.10
N SER A 37 1.06 1.94 3.57
CA SER A 37 2.07 2.72 4.29
C SER A 37 1.50 3.38 5.54
N GLY A 38 0.29 3.95 5.45
CA GLY A 38 -0.37 4.58 6.61
C GLY A 38 -0.75 3.58 7.70
N GLN A 39 -1.16 2.36 7.33
CA GLN A 39 -1.42 1.28 8.29
C GLN A 39 -0.14 0.74 8.91
N ALA A 40 0.93 0.58 8.13
CA ALA A 40 2.21 0.12 8.64
C ALA A 40 2.79 1.12 9.66
N GLU A 41 2.72 2.42 9.36
CA GLU A 41 3.23 3.49 10.23
C GLU A 41 2.43 3.59 11.55
N LEU A 42 1.10 3.49 11.49
CA LEU A 42 0.24 3.38 12.68
C LEU A 42 0.60 2.15 13.53
N SER A 43 0.78 0.99 12.91
CA SER A 43 1.12 -0.24 13.63
C SER A 43 2.49 -0.14 14.33
N VAL A 44 3.48 0.48 13.68
CA VAL A 44 4.82 0.67 14.25
C VAL A 44 4.79 1.65 15.42
N ALA A 45 4.00 2.72 15.33
CA ALA A 45 3.82 3.67 16.42
C ALA A 45 3.17 3.03 17.66
N GLU A 46 2.18 2.15 17.46
CA GLU A 46 1.56 1.38 18.55
C GLU A 46 2.56 0.41 19.20
N LEU A 47 3.37 -0.30 18.41
CA LEU A 47 4.44 -1.16 18.93
C LEU A 47 5.48 -0.37 19.74
N GLN A 48 5.87 0.82 19.27
CA GLN A 48 6.81 1.68 19.99
C GLN A 48 6.26 2.15 21.33
N ARG A 49 4.96 2.50 21.38
CA ARG A 49 4.31 2.90 22.63
C ARG A 49 4.24 1.76 23.64
N GLN A 50 3.91 0.55 23.19
CA GLN A 50 3.91 -0.64 24.06
C GLN A 50 5.31 -0.95 24.57
N LYS A 51 6.34 -0.76 23.73
CA LYS A 51 7.74 -0.93 24.14
C LYS A 51 8.11 0.05 25.26
N GLU A 52 7.79 1.34 25.09
CA GLU A 52 8.10 2.38 26.08
C GLU A 52 7.42 2.11 27.43
N GLU A 53 6.13 1.75 27.42
CA GLU A 53 5.39 1.38 28.63
C GLU A 53 6.01 0.18 29.35
N LEU A 54 6.44 -0.84 28.61
CA LEU A 54 7.13 -2.00 29.18
C LEU A 54 8.50 -1.62 29.77
N GLU A 55 9.26 -0.77 29.09
CA GLU A 55 10.56 -0.30 29.59
C GLU A 55 10.41 0.50 30.88
N ASP A 56 9.39 1.35 30.99
CA ASP A 56 9.09 2.10 32.21
C ASP A 56 8.70 1.18 33.37
N LEU A 57 7.88 0.15 33.12
CA LEU A 57 7.52 -0.84 34.13
C LEU A 57 8.74 -1.63 34.62
N ILE A 58 9.65 -2.01 33.71
CA ILE A 58 10.90 -2.71 34.06
C ILE A 58 11.82 -1.78 34.86
N ALA A 59 11.91 -0.50 34.49
CA ALA A 59 12.70 0.49 35.22
C ALA A 59 12.15 0.68 36.65
N ALA A 60 10.83 0.78 36.81
CA ALA A 60 10.19 0.87 38.11
C ALA A 60 10.42 -0.39 38.97
N GLN A 61 10.30 -1.58 38.37
CA GLN A 61 10.52 -2.85 39.06
C GLN A 61 12.00 -3.01 39.49
N SER A 62 12.94 -2.71 38.60
CA SER A 62 14.39 -2.80 38.88
C SER A 62 14.88 -1.74 39.87
N ALA A 63 14.21 -0.60 39.97
CA ALA A 63 14.44 0.39 41.02
C ALA A 63 13.88 -0.07 42.39
N LEU A 64 12.84 -0.91 42.40
CA LEU A 64 12.27 -1.52 43.60
C LEU A 64 13.09 -2.72 44.11
N ASP A 65 13.78 -3.43 43.21
CA ASP A 65 14.65 -4.56 43.53
C ASP A 65 16.09 -4.16 43.95
N LYS A 66 16.39 -2.85 44.06
CA LYS A 66 17.69 -2.29 44.48
C LYS A 66 17.63 -1.69 45.88
#